data_AF-A0A6J2YU26-F1
#
_entry.id   AF-A0A6J2YU26-F1
#
_cell.length_a   1.000
_cell.length_b   1.000
_cell.length_c   1.000
_cell.angle_alpha   90.00
_cell.angle_beta   90.00
_cell.angle_gamma   90.00
#
_symmetry.space_group_name_H-M   'P 1'
#
loop_
_entity.id
_entity.type
_entity.pdbx_description
1 polymer ?
#
loop_
_entity_poly.entity_id
_entity_poly.type
_entity_poly.pdbx_seq_one_letter_code
_entity_poly.pdbx_strand_id
1 'polypeptide(L)'
;MPTNYRRKGNCSRAAWTEEMLKMAMLAVRSGNMGVNQASREFKVPCTTLRRRLVRGDTKKKGLGPPSVLGLENERKIVFHIKKLQKRGFSPTRKIVCHMAYHLAEKLQIKHTFNKESKLAGDDWLRSFLRRNSDLSVKKSEGVSLARARGMNKKDVDAYFDLLGKTLEEHSLFDKPGNVFNMDETGLQLNNRPEHVIAEKGSKNIAAITSGEKGVTITVICCCNGEGTFIPPACIFKGKNKKKEYEDEMPPGSVVYMSRKSAYINTSIFLT
;
A
#
# COMPACT_ATOMS: atom_id res chain seq x y z
N MET A 1 24.83 -4.93 -5.70
CA MET A 1 24.48 -4.62 -4.30
C MET A 1 24.62 -3.13 -4.00
N PRO A 2 23.54 -2.44 -3.61
CA PRO A 2 23.64 -1.46 -2.53
C PRO A 2 22.95 -2.09 -1.33
N THR A 3 23.62 -3.09 -0.74
CA THR A 3 23.39 -3.47 0.64
C THR A 3 23.63 -2.21 1.46
N ASN A 4 22.62 -1.77 2.21
CA ASN A 4 22.84 -0.74 3.22
C ASN A 4 23.69 -1.40 4.30
N TYR A 5 25.01 -1.35 4.10
CA TYR A 5 25.96 -1.92 5.03
C TYR A 5 25.94 -1.06 6.29
N ARG A 6 25.09 -1.45 7.25
CA ARG A 6 25.21 -0.99 8.63
C ARG A 6 26.49 -1.64 9.17
N ARG A 7 27.57 -0.85 9.20
CA ARG A 7 28.83 -1.26 9.83
C ARG A 7 28.55 -1.65 11.28
N LYS A 8 29.02 -2.83 11.68
CA LYS A 8 29.16 -3.16 13.09
C LYS A 8 30.30 -2.29 13.64
N GLY A 9 30.00 -1.33 14.53
CA GLY A 9 30.95 -0.46 15.22
C GLY A 9 30.67 1.06 15.10
N ASN A 10 31.14 1.84 16.09
CA ASN A 10 31.02 3.31 16.20
C ASN A 10 31.94 4.06 15.22
N CYS A 11 31.87 3.76 13.91
CA CYS A 11 32.70 4.44 12.91
C CYS A 11 31.90 5.56 12.22
N SER A 12 32.04 6.79 12.69
CA SER A 12 31.40 8.00 12.13
C SER A 12 32.09 8.51 10.86
N ARG A 13 32.11 7.69 9.79
CA ARG A 13 32.66 8.13 8.49
C ARG A 13 31.80 9.22 7.86
N ALA A 14 32.46 10.32 7.45
CA ALA A 14 31.85 11.46 6.78
C ALA A 14 30.67 12.12 7.54
N ALA A 15 30.78 12.18 8.88
CA ALA A 15 29.81 12.87 9.74
C ALA A 15 29.84 14.41 9.61
N TRP A 16 30.82 14.99 8.91
CA TRP A 16 30.94 16.43 8.65
C TRP A 16 29.95 16.91 7.56
N THR A 17 29.43 18.13 7.68
CA THR A 17 28.55 18.74 6.67
C THR A 17 29.34 19.40 5.53
N GLU A 18 28.68 19.69 4.40
CA GLU A 18 29.33 20.39 3.29
C GLU A 18 29.80 21.80 3.69
N GLU A 19 29.04 22.47 4.53
CA GLU A 19 29.37 23.79 5.09
C GLU A 19 30.63 23.73 5.95
N MET A 20 30.74 22.76 6.85
CA MET A 20 31.96 22.56 7.65
C MET A 20 33.20 22.34 6.77
N LEU A 21 33.04 21.63 5.65
CA LEU A 21 34.11 21.41 4.68
C LEU A 21 34.52 22.72 3.99
N LYS A 22 33.55 23.54 3.59
CA LYS A 22 33.78 24.85 2.95
C LYS A 22 34.49 25.82 3.90
N MET A 23 34.01 25.92 5.14
CA MET A 23 34.60 26.78 6.17
C MET A 23 36.04 26.34 6.49
N ALA A 24 36.28 25.03 6.65
CA ALA A 24 37.61 24.50 6.87
C ALA A 24 38.57 24.80 5.71
N MET A 25 38.11 24.69 4.46
CA MET A 25 38.96 25.02 3.30
C MET A 25 39.22 26.52 3.17
N LEU A 26 38.24 27.38 3.47
CA LEU A 26 38.42 28.83 3.47
C LEU A 26 39.41 29.26 4.56
N ALA A 27 39.30 28.71 5.76
CA ALA A 27 40.16 29.03 6.89
C ALA A 27 41.63 28.60 6.66
N VAL A 28 41.84 27.50 5.93
CA VAL A 28 43.18 27.06 5.53
C VAL A 28 43.73 27.88 4.35
N ARG A 29 42.89 28.28 3.39
CA ARG A 29 43.32 29.11 2.24
C ARG A 29 43.63 30.56 2.62
N SER A 30 42.90 31.11 3.59
CA SER A 30 43.12 32.47 4.12
C SER A 30 44.35 32.58 5.02
N GLY A 31 45.03 31.46 5.34
CA GLY A 31 46.20 31.45 6.22
C GLY A 31 45.86 31.59 7.71
N ASN A 32 44.58 31.71 8.07
CA ASN A 32 44.14 31.89 9.46
C ASN A 32 44.41 30.66 10.35
N MET A 33 44.46 29.45 9.79
CA MET A 33 44.73 28.24 10.54
C MET A 33 45.39 27.14 9.70
N GLY A 34 46.24 26.33 10.35
CA GLY A 34 46.86 25.16 9.73
C GLY A 34 45.89 23.99 9.54
N VAL A 35 46.18 23.09 8.59
CA VAL A 35 45.33 21.94 8.24
C VAL A 35 44.93 21.08 9.45
N ASN A 36 45.84 20.90 10.41
CA ASN A 36 45.58 20.12 11.62
C ASN A 36 44.66 20.84 12.61
N GLN A 37 44.77 22.17 12.70
CA GLN A 37 43.92 23.00 13.55
C GLN A 37 42.50 23.06 12.97
N ALA A 38 42.38 23.30 11.66
CA ALA A 38 41.11 23.25 10.94
C ALA A 38 40.40 21.89 11.05
N SER A 39 41.17 20.79 11.09
CA SER A 39 40.61 19.45 11.26
C SER A 39 39.94 19.25 12.63
N ARG A 40 40.55 19.78 13.70
CA ARG A 40 40.02 19.69 15.06
C ARG A 40 38.78 20.57 15.24
N GLU A 41 38.84 21.80 14.72
CA GLU A 41 37.77 22.79 14.83
C GLU A 41 36.51 22.35 14.08
N PHE A 42 36.67 22.01 12.79
CA PHE A 42 35.55 21.67 11.92
C PHE A 42 35.22 20.17 11.89
N LYS A 43 35.88 19.35 12.74
CA LYS A 43 35.69 17.89 12.81
C LYS A 43 35.78 17.17 11.44
N VAL A 44 36.53 17.74 10.50
CA VAL A 44 36.82 17.15 9.18
C VAL A 44 38.18 16.46 9.26
N PRO A 45 38.32 15.16 8.95
CA PRO A 45 39.62 14.48 9.05
C PRO A 45 40.71 15.15 8.21
N CYS A 46 41.92 15.35 8.76
CA CYS A 46 43.06 16.01 8.08
C CYS A 46 43.31 15.45 6.67
N THR A 47 43.25 14.13 6.51
CA THR A 47 43.47 13.44 5.23
C THR A 47 42.40 13.77 4.19
N THR A 48 41.17 14.02 4.63
CA THR A 48 40.08 14.46 3.77
C THR A 48 40.28 15.92 3.38
N LEU A 49 40.56 16.79 4.36
CA LEU A 49 40.77 18.22 4.13
C LEU A 49 41.94 18.47 3.17
N ARG A 50 43.09 17.83 3.39
CA ARG A 50 44.28 17.93 2.52
C ARG A 50 43.97 17.48 1.08
N ARG A 51 43.29 16.35 0.92
CA ARG A 51 42.90 15.81 -0.40
C ARG A 51 41.92 16.74 -1.14
N ARG A 52 40.97 17.32 -0.41
CA ARG A 52 39.95 18.22 -0.96
C ARG A 52 40.55 19.57 -1.34
N LEU A 53 41.51 20.08 -0.56
CA LEU A 53 42.23 21.31 -0.85
C LEU A 53 43.01 21.23 -2.17
N VAL A 54 43.71 20.11 -2.40
CA VAL A 54 44.43 19.85 -3.66
C VAL A 54 43.47 19.71 -4.85
N ARG A 55 42.33 19.04 -4.66
CA ARG A 55 41.33 18.85 -5.73
C ARG A 55 40.42 20.04 -5.97
N GLY A 56 40.36 21.01 -5.05
CA GLY A 56 39.41 22.12 -5.09
C GLY A 56 37.92 21.73 -4.96
N ASP A 57 37.60 20.49 -4.56
CA ASP A 57 36.21 20.00 -4.52
C ASP A 57 35.59 20.25 -3.14
N THR A 58 34.60 21.15 -3.08
CA THR A 58 33.84 21.48 -1.87
C THR A 58 32.63 20.60 -1.66
N LYS A 59 32.21 19.79 -2.64
CA LYS A 59 30.93 19.07 -2.59
C LYS A 59 31.04 17.77 -1.78
N LYS A 60 30.11 17.59 -0.83
CA LYS A 60 29.99 16.34 -0.10
C LYS A 60 29.31 15.30 -1.00
N LYS A 61 30.08 14.31 -1.45
CA LYS A 61 29.53 13.16 -2.19
C LYS A 61 28.98 12.13 -1.21
N GLY A 62 27.84 11.52 -1.55
CA GLY A 62 27.27 10.41 -0.79
C GLY A 62 28.25 9.22 -0.71
N LEU A 63 28.13 8.42 0.34
CA LEU A 63 28.88 7.17 0.46
C LEU A 63 28.26 6.13 -0.45
N GLY A 64 29.08 5.54 -1.33
CA GLY A 64 28.66 4.48 -2.24
C GLY A 64 28.45 4.96 -3.69
N PRO A 65 28.19 4.01 -4.60
CA PRO A 65 27.99 4.31 -6.01
C PRO A 65 26.70 5.13 -6.23
N PRO A 66 26.67 6.02 -7.24
CA PRO A 66 25.45 6.73 -7.62
C PRO A 66 24.39 5.77 -8.15
N SER A 67 23.14 6.24 -8.26
CA SER A 67 22.09 5.47 -8.94
C SER A 67 22.51 5.14 -10.38
N VAL A 68 22.21 3.92 -10.82
CA VAL A 68 22.46 3.43 -12.18
C VAL A 68 21.81 4.33 -13.24
N LEU A 69 20.60 4.83 -12.98
CA LEU A 69 19.87 5.70 -13.91
C LEU A 69 20.12 7.20 -13.66
N GLY A 70 20.68 7.56 -12.50
CA GLY A 70 20.77 8.94 -12.03
C GLY A 70 19.44 9.47 -11.47
N LEU A 71 19.53 10.55 -10.70
CA LEU A 71 18.37 11.15 -10.00
C LEU A 71 17.32 11.72 -10.96
N GLU A 72 17.74 12.30 -12.08
CA GLU A 72 16.82 12.92 -13.03
C GLU A 72 15.93 11.88 -13.74
N ASN A 73 16.52 10.77 -14.17
CA ASN A 73 15.77 9.70 -14.82
C ASN A 73 14.88 8.94 -13.83
N GLU A 74 15.31 8.78 -12.58
CA GLU A 74 14.45 8.26 -11.52
C GLU A 74 13.22 9.14 -11.31
N ARG A 75 13.37 10.48 -11.32
CA ARG A 75 12.22 11.40 -11.23
C ARG A 75 11.24 11.23 -12.39
N LYS A 76 11.72 10.97 -13.62
CA LYS A 76 10.86 10.67 -14.78
C LYS A 76 10.04 9.40 -14.55
N ILE A 77 10.65 8.35 -13.98
CA ILE A 77 9.94 7.12 -13.60
C ILE A 77 8.90 7.39 -12.51
N VAL A 78 9.27 8.13 -11.45
CA VAL A 78 8.34 8.50 -10.37
C VAL A 78 7.14 9.28 -10.91
N PHE A 79 7.37 10.27 -11.77
CA PHE A 79 6.31 11.04 -12.40
C PHE A 79 5.37 10.14 -13.23
N HIS A 80 5.94 9.21 -13.99
CA HIS A 80 5.15 8.27 -14.78
C HIS A 80 4.30 7.33 -13.91
N ILE A 81 4.86 6.81 -12.81
CA ILE A 81 4.12 5.99 -11.84
C ILE A 81 2.94 6.78 -11.26
N LYS A 82 3.16 8.02 -10.81
CA LYS A 82 2.10 8.89 -10.27
C LYS A 82 1.02 9.18 -11.33
N LYS A 83 1.40 9.38 -12.60
CA LYS A 83 0.46 9.59 -13.71
C LYS A 83 -0.40 8.34 -13.98
N LEU A 84 0.20 7.16 -13.97
CA LEU A 84 -0.52 5.90 -14.16
C LEU A 84 -1.48 5.59 -13.00
N GLN A 85 -1.05 5.86 -11.76
CA GLN A 85 -1.88 5.72 -10.57
C GLN A 85 -3.15 6.60 -10.66
N LYS A 86 -3.03 7.86 -11.09
CA LYS A 86 -4.18 8.77 -11.27
C LYS A 86 -5.22 8.24 -12.28
N ARG A 87 -4.82 7.37 -13.20
CA ARG A 87 -5.70 6.75 -14.20
C ARG A 87 -6.19 5.36 -13.79
N GLY A 88 -5.90 4.93 -12.56
CA GLY A 88 -6.29 3.61 -12.04
C GLY A 88 -5.35 2.46 -12.43
N PHE A 89 -4.26 2.74 -13.16
CA PHE A 89 -3.31 1.71 -13.61
C PHE A 89 -2.04 1.72 -12.76
N SER A 90 -2.10 1.27 -11.51
CA SER A 90 -0.91 1.24 -10.65
C SER A 90 0.09 0.18 -11.14
N PRO A 91 1.33 0.54 -11.52
CA PRO A 91 2.28 -0.43 -12.07
C PRO A 91 2.83 -1.37 -11.01
N THR A 92 2.87 -2.67 -11.31
CA THR A 92 3.48 -3.70 -10.45
C THR A 92 5.00 -3.53 -10.37
N ARG A 93 5.61 -4.07 -9.30
CA ARG A 93 7.08 -4.12 -9.09
C ARG A 93 7.85 -4.54 -10.34
N LYS A 94 7.41 -5.59 -11.04
CA LYS A 94 8.02 -6.08 -12.29
C LYS A 94 7.95 -5.06 -13.42
N ILE A 95 6.82 -4.37 -13.57
CA ILE A 95 6.64 -3.34 -14.61
C ILE A 95 7.58 -2.17 -14.35
N VAL A 96 7.72 -1.74 -13.09
CA VAL A 96 8.70 -0.71 -12.73
C VAL A 96 10.13 -1.13 -13.07
N CYS A 97 10.49 -2.38 -12.81
CA CYS A 97 11.80 -2.93 -13.22
C CYS A 97 11.99 -2.98 -14.74
N HIS A 98 10.95 -3.30 -15.51
CA HIS A 98 10.99 -3.25 -16.97
C HIS A 98 11.14 -1.81 -17.48
N MET A 99 10.37 -0.87 -16.95
CA MET A 99 10.46 0.55 -17.32
C MET A 99 11.88 1.09 -17.08
N ALA A 100 12.50 0.70 -15.97
CA ALA A 100 13.87 1.06 -15.65
C ALA A 100 14.90 0.49 -16.64
N TYR A 101 14.74 -0.78 -17.03
CA TYR A 101 15.59 -1.42 -18.04
C TYR A 101 15.46 -0.72 -19.40
N HIS A 102 14.22 -0.54 -19.89
CA HIS A 102 13.99 0.10 -21.18
C HIS A 102 14.46 1.55 -21.23
N LEU A 103 14.33 2.30 -20.14
CA LEU A 103 14.86 3.65 -20.05
C LEU A 103 16.40 3.65 -20.12
N ALA A 104 17.05 2.69 -19.46
CA ALA A 104 18.50 2.56 -19.48
C ALA A 104 19.04 2.25 -20.88
N GLU A 105 18.43 1.30 -21.58
CA GLU A 105 18.75 0.93 -22.96
C GLU A 105 18.49 2.10 -23.92
N LYS A 106 17.34 2.79 -23.80
CA LYS A 106 17.01 3.92 -24.67
C LYS A 106 17.97 5.09 -24.51
N LEU A 107 18.47 5.32 -23.29
CA LEU A 107 19.46 6.36 -22.99
C LEU A 107 20.90 5.87 -23.16
N GLN A 108 21.12 4.63 -23.59
CA GLN A 108 22.43 4.00 -23.75
C GLN A 108 23.32 4.11 -22.50
N ILE A 109 22.69 4.03 -21.32
CA ILE A 109 23.40 4.11 -20.04
C ILE A 109 24.02 2.75 -19.73
N LYS A 110 25.31 2.72 -19.40
CA LYS A 110 25.97 1.48 -18.96
C LYS A 110 25.32 0.97 -17.66
N HIS A 111 24.65 -0.18 -17.73
CA HIS A 111 23.96 -0.79 -16.60
C HIS A 111 24.32 -2.26 -16.39
N THR A 112 24.13 -2.74 -15.16
CA THR A 112 24.31 -4.15 -14.76
C THR A 112 22.98 -4.89 -14.67
N PHE A 113 21.93 -4.39 -15.33
CA PHE A 113 20.64 -5.07 -15.38
C PHE A 113 20.71 -6.35 -16.20
N ASN A 114 19.79 -7.27 -15.93
CA ASN A 114 19.76 -8.55 -16.63
C ASN A 114 19.21 -8.35 -18.05
N LYS A 115 20.03 -8.67 -19.06
CA LYS A 115 19.70 -8.52 -20.48
C LYS A 115 18.79 -9.62 -21.02
N GLU A 116 18.87 -10.83 -20.48
CA GLU A 116 18.03 -11.96 -20.88
C GLU A 116 16.59 -11.73 -20.46
N SER A 117 16.39 -11.33 -19.20
CA SER A 117 15.06 -11.09 -18.64
C SER A 117 14.55 -9.65 -18.82
N LYS A 118 15.39 -8.74 -19.37
CA LYS A 118 15.08 -7.33 -19.63
C LYS A 118 14.52 -6.58 -18.42
N LEU A 119 15.06 -6.90 -17.24
CA LEU A 119 14.56 -6.44 -15.94
C LEU A 119 15.68 -5.80 -15.11
N ALA A 120 15.36 -4.70 -14.45
CA ALA A 120 16.16 -4.22 -13.33
C ALA A 120 16.02 -5.16 -12.12
N GLY A 121 17.12 -5.41 -11.40
CA GLY A 121 17.13 -6.32 -10.26
C GLY A 121 16.32 -5.82 -9.05
N ASP A 122 15.92 -6.72 -8.16
CA ASP A 122 15.16 -6.39 -6.94
C ASP A 122 15.91 -5.38 -6.03
N ASP A 123 17.23 -5.50 -5.96
CA ASP A 123 18.12 -4.56 -5.26
C ASP A 123 17.99 -3.11 -5.76
N TRP A 124 17.88 -2.96 -7.09
CA TRP A 124 17.69 -1.65 -7.70
C TRP A 124 16.34 -1.08 -7.29
N LEU A 125 15.27 -1.87 -7.35
CA LEU A 125 13.92 -1.45 -6.97
C LEU A 125 13.85 -1.03 -5.50
N ARG A 126 14.43 -1.82 -4.58
CA ARG A 126 14.50 -1.47 -3.15
C ARG A 126 15.24 -0.16 -2.93
N SER A 127 16.33 0.06 -3.65
CA SER A 127 17.13 1.28 -3.53
C SER A 127 16.42 2.49 -4.16
N PHE A 128 15.69 2.28 -5.26
CA PHE A 128 14.84 3.28 -5.90
C PHE A 128 13.71 3.74 -4.99
N LEU A 129 12.97 2.82 -4.37
CA LEU A 129 11.91 3.14 -3.42
C LEU A 129 12.47 3.85 -2.17
N ARG A 130 13.65 3.46 -1.69
CA ARG A 130 14.30 4.13 -0.56
C ARG A 130 14.69 5.58 -0.88
N ARG A 131 15.13 5.87 -2.11
CA ARG A 131 15.46 7.23 -2.55
C ARG A 131 14.23 8.09 -2.78
N ASN A 132 13.10 7.47 -3.10
CA ASN A 132 11.85 8.13 -3.44
C ASN A 132 10.77 7.74 -2.42
N SER A 133 10.87 8.30 -1.20
CA SER A 133 9.98 8.01 -0.07
C SER A 133 8.50 8.32 -0.34
N ASP A 134 8.21 9.11 -1.37
CA ASP A 134 6.86 9.35 -1.88
C ASP A 134 6.15 8.08 -2.40
N LEU A 135 6.89 7.01 -2.69
CA LEU A 135 6.38 5.76 -3.24
C LEU A 135 6.45 4.65 -2.20
N SER A 136 5.34 3.95 -2.01
CA SER A 136 5.26 2.76 -1.15
C SER A 136 4.60 1.60 -1.89
N VAL A 137 4.98 0.38 -1.53
CA VAL A 137 4.35 -0.84 -2.06
C VAL A 137 3.09 -1.09 -1.25
N LYS A 138 1.92 -1.04 -1.90
CA LYS A 138 0.61 -1.32 -1.31
C LYS A 138 -0.07 -2.47 -2.05
N LYS A 139 -0.95 -3.19 -1.36
CA LYS A 139 -1.84 -4.17 -2.00
C LYS A 139 -3.00 -3.41 -2.64
N SER A 140 -3.23 -3.62 -3.93
CA SER A 140 -4.38 -3.03 -4.63
C SER A 140 -5.66 -3.75 -4.20
N GLU A 141 -6.72 -2.99 -3.97
CA GLU A 141 -8.06 -3.55 -3.79
C GLU A 141 -8.67 -3.87 -5.16
N GLY A 142 -9.34 -5.01 -5.26
CA GLY A 142 -10.04 -5.41 -6.46
C GLY A 142 -11.35 -4.64 -6.57
N VAL A 143 -11.37 -3.57 -7.35
CA VAL A 143 -12.63 -2.92 -7.73
C VAL A 143 -13.20 -3.66 -8.94
N SER A 144 -14.46 -4.08 -8.87
CA SER A 144 -15.11 -4.74 -10.00
C SER A 144 -15.23 -3.77 -11.19
N LEU A 145 -15.16 -4.29 -12.42
CA LEU A 145 -15.28 -3.47 -13.63
C LEU A 145 -16.61 -2.70 -13.66
N ALA A 146 -17.69 -3.30 -13.13
CA ALA A 146 -18.99 -2.66 -12.99
C ALA A 146 -18.94 -1.43 -12.06
N ARG A 147 -18.28 -1.53 -10.90
CA ARG A 147 -18.08 -0.39 -9.99
C ARG A 147 -17.20 0.70 -10.62
N ALA A 148 -16.14 0.31 -11.32
CA ALA A 148 -15.28 1.27 -12.02
C ALA A 148 -16.03 2.01 -13.15
N ARG A 149 -16.96 1.33 -13.85
CA ARG A 149 -17.83 1.94 -14.87
C ARG A 149 -18.93 2.81 -14.27
N GLY A 150 -19.54 2.37 -13.17
CA GLY A 150 -20.60 3.11 -12.46
C GLY A 150 -20.11 4.37 -11.75
N MET A 151 -18.82 4.50 -11.48
CA MET A 151 -18.20 5.76 -11.02
C MET A 151 -17.96 6.74 -12.18
N ASN A 152 -18.96 6.92 -13.04
CA ASN A 152 -18.95 7.94 -14.08
C ASN A 152 -19.65 9.19 -13.56
N LYS A 153 -19.14 10.38 -13.90
CA LYS A 153 -19.71 11.64 -13.42
C LYS A 153 -21.19 11.76 -13.76
N LYS A 154 -21.59 11.40 -14.99
CA LYS A 154 -23.00 11.47 -15.41
C LYS A 154 -23.92 10.57 -14.59
N ASP A 155 -23.49 9.34 -14.31
CA ASP A 155 -24.29 8.36 -13.58
C ASP A 155 -24.39 8.73 -12.09
N VAL A 156 -23.30 9.26 -11.53
CA VAL A 156 -23.25 9.76 -10.15
C VAL A 156 -24.10 11.02 -9.99
N ASP A 157 -23.96 12.00 -10.90
CA ASP A 157 -24.75 13.24 -10.87
C ASP A 157 -26.25 12.90 -11.01
N ALA A 158 -26.64 12.04 -11.97
CA ALA A 158 -28.02 11.62 -12.14
C ALA A 158 -28.58 10.87 -10.92
N TYR A 159 -27.76 10.06 -10.23
CA TYR A 159 -28.16 9.40 -9.00
C TYR A 159 -28.43 10.40 -7.87
N PHE A 160 -27.53 11.37 -7.66
CA PHE A 160 -27.71 12.37 -6.60
C PHE A 160 -28.86 13.34 -6.90
N ASP A 161 -29.08 13.68 -8.18
CA ASP A 161 -30.24 14.47 -8.59
C ASP A 161 -31.55 13.74 -8.29
N LEU A 162 -31.62 12.43 -8.59
CA LEU A 162 -32.78 11.61 -8.27
C LEU A 162 -32.98 11.47 -6.76
N LEU A 163 -31.91 11.18 -6.02
CA LEU A 163 -31.93 11.07 -4.57
C LEU A 163 -32.43 12.36 -3.91
N GLY A 164 -31.93 13.52 -4.37
CA GLY A 164 -32.37 14.83 -3.89
C GLY A 164 -33.88 15.01 -4.09
N LYS A 165 -34.38 14.78 -5.31
CA LYS A 165 -35.82 14.88 -5.61
C LYS A 165 -36.67 13.96 -4.74
N THR A 166 -36.28 12.70 -4.60
CA THR A 166 -37.02 11.73 -3.77
C THR A 166 -37.02 12.13 -2.29
N LEU A 167 -35.91 12.67 -1.77
CA LEU A 167 -35.85 13.16 -0.40
C LEU A 167 -36.72 14.41 -0.18
N GLU A 168 -36.81 15.31 -1.18
CA GLU A 168 -37.67 16.49 -1.13
C GLU A 168 -39.15 16.09 -1.18
N GLU A 169 -39.55 15.26 -2.14
CA GLU A 169 -40.91 14.78 -2.34
C GLU A 169 -41.48 14.10 -1.08
N HIS A 170 -40.66 13.33 -0.36
CA HIS A 170 -41.07 12.63 0.86
C HIS A 170 -40.75 13.39 2.14
N SER A 171 -40.21 14.63 2.07
CA SER A 171 -39.84 15.45 3.23
C SER A 171 -38.95 14.68 4.24
N LEU A 172 -37.94 13.98 3.72
CA LEU A 172 -37.07 13.09 4.50
C LEU A 172 -35.75 13.74 4.95
N PHE A 173 -35.43 14.95 4.48
CA PHE A 173 -34.18 15.64 4.83
C PHE A 173 -33.96 15.78 6.34
N ASP A 174 -35.02 16.11 7.08
CA ASP A 174 -34.95 16.34 8.52
C ASP A 174 -35.34 15.09 9.35
N LYS A 175 -35.53 13.93 8.71
CA LYS A 175 -36.04 12.71 9.36
C LYS A 175 -35.11 11.51 9.12
N PRO A 176 -33.89 11.52 9.70
CA PRO A 176 -32.95 10.41 9.55
C PRO A 176 -33.50 9.08 10.08
N GLY A 177 -34.45 9.11 11.03
CA GLY A 177 -35.12 7.94 11.55
C GLY A 177 -35.92 7.13 10.52
N ASN A 178 -36.33 7.77 9.42
CA ASN A 178 -37.12 7.14 8.35
C ASN A 178 -36.28 6.67 7.16
N VAL A 179 -34.97 6.96 7.16
CA VAL A 179 -34.06 6.55 6.09
C VAL A 179 -33.31 5.32 6.56
N PHE A 180 -33.69 4.16 6.00
CA PHE A 180 -33.07 2.88 6.32
C PHE A 180 -32.10 2.46 5.23
N ASN A 181 -30.90 2.04 5.63
CA ASN A 181 -29.97 1.37 4.75
C ASN A 181 -29.96 -0.13 5.08
N MET A 182 -30.13 -0.95 4.06
CA MET A 182 -30.06 -2.40 4.14
C MET A 182 -28.83 -2.86 3.35
N ASP A 183 -28.02 -3.75 3.94
CA ASP A 183 -26.92 -4.38 3.23
C ASP A 183 -26.78 -5.86 3.59
N GLU A 184 -26.18 -6.62 2.68
CA GLU A 184 -25.94 -8.06 2.81
C GLU A 184 -24.48 -8.34 3.13
N THR A 185 -24.23 -9.08 4.21
CA THR A 185 -22.89 -9.56 4.54
C THR A 185 -22.82 -11.08 4.53
N GLY A 186 -21.84 -11.62 3.81
CA GLY A 186 -21.56 -13.05 3.78
C GLY A 186 -20.58 -13.45 4.88
N LEU A 187 -21.04 -14.20 5.87
CA LEU A 187 -20.21 -14.80 6.91
C LEU A 187 -19.77 -16.20 6.45
N GLN A 188 -18.46 -16.39 6.32
CA GLN A 188 -17.89 -17.71 6.08
C GLN A 188 -17.56 -18.36 7.42
N LEU A 189 -18.04 -19.59 7.63
CA LEU A 189 -17.76 -20.42 8.82
C LEU A 189 -16.32 -20.97 8.85
N ASN A 190 -15.46 -20.50 7.93
CA ASN A 190 -14.07 -20.94 7.87
C ASN A 190 -13.28 -20.26 9.01
N ASN A 191 -12.83 -21.05 9.99
CA ASN A 191 -11.76 -20.61 10.89
C ASN A 191 -10.57 -20.17 10.04
N ARG A 192 -10.19 -18.90 10.12
CA ARG A 192 -8.89 -18.47 9.60
C ARG A 192 -7.85 -19.21 10.44
N PRO A 193 -7.04 -20.12 9.86
CA PRO A 193 -6.04 -20.82 10.65
C PRO A 193 -5.11 -19.77 11.26
N GLU A 194 -5.05 -19.75 12.59
CA GLU A 194 -4.19 -18.84 13.33
C GLU A 194 -2.71 -19.24 13.18
N HIS A 195 -1.82 -18.40 13.71
CA HIS A 195 -0.40 -18.70 13.76
C HIS A 195 -0.19 -19.87 14.72
N VAL A 196 0.09 -21.05 14.17
CA VAL A 196 0.38 -22.25 14.93
C VAL A 196 1.88 -22.37 15.21
N ILE A 197 2.22 -22.85 16.41
CA ILE A 197 3.60 -23.22 16.75
C ILE A 197 3.90 -24.56 16.10
N ALA A 198 4.96 -24.62 15.30
CA ALA A 198 5.34 -25.82 14.57
C ALA A 198 6.87 -25.96 14.49
N GLU A 199 7.33 -27.16 14.15
CA GLU A 199 8.73 -27.49 14.04
C GLU A 199 9.45 -26.62 13.00
N LYS A 200 10.62 -26.10 13.38
CA LYS A 200 11.43 -25.21 12.54
C LYS A 200 11.93 -25.97 11.30
N GLY A 201 11.38 -25.63 10.14
CA GLY A 201 11.73 -26.24 8.86
C GLY A 201 10.64 -27.14 8.26
N SER A 202 9.55 -27.38 9.00
CA SER A 202 8.39 -28.07 8.44
C SER A 202 7.69 -27.20 7.39
N LYS A 203 7.44 -27.78 6.21
CA LYS A 203 6.82 -27.09 5.06
C LYS A 203 5.30 -27.26 5.02
N ASN A 204 4.77 -28.32 5.64
CA ASN A 204 3.36 -28.70 5.56
C ASN A 204 2.76 -28.73 6.97
N ILE A 205 2.29 -27.58 7.45
CA ILE A 205 1.55 -27.50 8.70
C ILE A 205 0.07 -27.47 8.32
N ALA A 206 -0.62 -28.57 8.55
CA ALA A 206 -2.05 -28.69 8.29
C ALA A 206 -2.83 -28.35 9.56
N ALA A 207 -3.76 -27.39 9.46
CA ALA A 207 -4.80 -27.20 10.46
C ALA A 207 -6.05 -27.95 9.98
N ILE A 208 -6.60 -28.84 10.82
CA ILE A 208 -7.88 -29.48 10.55
C ILE A 208 -8.95 -28.40 10.63
N THR A 209 -9.53 -28.06 9.47
CA THR A 209 -10.67 -27.16 9.38
C THR A 209 -11.94 -27.99 9.19
N SER A 210 -13.04 -27.62 9.85
CA SER A 210 -14.34 -28.29 9.71
C SER A 210 -14.76 -28.50 8.25
N GLY A 211 -15.49 -29.59 7.99
CA GLY A 211 -15.98 -29.99 6.67
C GLY A 211 -17.00 -29.02 6.04
N GLU A 212 -17.46 -28.02 6.77
CA GLU A 212 -18.32 -26.92 6.30
C GLU A 212 -17.56 -25.88 5.45
N LYS A 213 -16.35 -26.24 5.01
CA LYS A 213 -15.46 -25.40 4.22
C LYS A 213 -16.18 -24.87 2.98
N GLY A 214 -16.52 -23.58 2.99
CA GLY A 214 -17.20 -22.91 1.88
C GLY A 214 -18.72 -22.72 2.02
N VAL A 215 -19.34 -23.12 3.14
CA VAL A 215 -20.72 -22.71 3.43
C VAL A 215 -20.69 -21.27 3.95
N THR A 216 -21.29 -20.37 3.20
CA THR A 216 -21.47 -18.95 3.59
C THR A 216 -22.87 -18.80 4.14
N ILE A 217 -23.02 -18.15 5.29
CA ILE A 217 -24.30 -17.68 5.83
C ILE A 217 -24.42 -16.22 5.39
N THR A 218 -25.56 -15.81 4.88
CA THR A 218 -25.80 -14.39 4.58
C THR A 218 -26.59 -13.78 5.72
N VAL A 219 -26.13 -12.65 6.22
CA VAL A 219 -26.83 -11.85 7.22
C VAL A 219 -27.26 -10.55 6.55
N ILE A 220 -28.56 -10.27 6.62
CA ILE A 220 -29.17 -9.02 6.19
C ILE A 220 -29.29 -8.15 7.43
N CYS A 221 -28.62 -7.01 7.42
CA CYS A 221 -28.71 -6.02 8.47
C CYS A 221 -29.35 -4.76 7.91
N CYS A 222 -30.17 -4.11 8.72
CA CYS A 222 -30.82 -2.86 8.35
C CYS A 222 -30.77 -1.88 9.51
N CYS A 223 -30.34 -0.65 9.24
CA CYS A 223 -30.26 0.42 10.24
C CYS A 223 -30.74 1.75 9.66
N ASN A 224 -31.28 2.60 10.53
CA ASN A 224 -31.63 3.97 10.17
C ASN A 224 -30.51 4.98 10.50
N GLY A 225 -30.68 6.22 10.06
CA GLY A 225 -29.74 7.31 10.32
C GLY A 225 -29.64 7.74 11.78
N GLU A 226 -30.59 7.34 12.63
CA GLU A 226 -30.59 7.62 14.08
C GLU A 226 -29.91 6.53 14.92
N GLY A 227 -29.49 5.43 14.29
CA GLY A 227 -28.85 4.29 14.96
C GLY A 227 -29.81 3.23 15.51
N THR A 228 -31.10 3.31 15.15
CA THR A 228 -32.06 2.21 15.36
C THR A 228 -31.81 1.13 14.32
N PHE A 229 -31.79 -0.13 14.75
CA PHE A 229 -31.60 -1.29 13.89
C PHE A 229 -32.87 -2.14 13.83
N ILE A 230 -33.16 -2.67 12.65
CA ILE A 230 -34.15 -3.73 12.49
C ILE A 230 -33.43 -5.05 12.80
N PRO A 231 -34.05 -5.97 13.56
CA PRO A 231 -33.45 -7.27 13.85
C PRO A 231 -32.94 -7.95 12.57
N PRO A 232 -31.72 -8.50 12.58
CA PRO A 232 -31.12 -9.04 11.37
C PRO A 232 -31.83 -10.32 10.93
N ALA A 233 -31.85 -10.54 9.62
CA ALA A 233 -32.32 -11.78 9.02
C ALA A 233 -31.14 -12.62 8.53
N CYS A 234 -31.12 -13.90 8.89
CA CYS A 234 -30.06 -14.83 8.53
C CYS A 234 -30.56 -15.84 7.50
N ILE A 235 -29.83 -16.00 6.40
CA ILE A 235 -30.15 -16.95 5.34
C ILE A 235 -29.11 -18.08 5.34
N PHE A 236 -29.59 -19.29 5.60
CA PHE A 236 -28.78 -20.50 5.59
C PHE A 236 -29.07 -21.33 4.35
N LYS A 237 -28.02 -21.95 3.81
CA LYS A 237 -28.18 -22.94 2.75
C LYS A 237 -28.65 -24.26 3.35
N GLY A 238 -29.85 -24.69 2.99
CA GLY A 238 -30.42 -25.96 3.44
C GLY A 238 -31.92 -26.09 3.18
N LYS A 239 -32.46 -27.25 3.52
CA LYS A 239 -33.91 -27.55 3.41
C LYS A 239 -34.60 -27.53 4.77
N ASN A 240 -33.93 -28.00 5.83
CA ASN A 240 -34.51 -28.17 7.14
C ASN A 240 -33.96 -27.10 8.08
N LYS A 241 -34.87 -26.36 8.73
CA LYS A 241 -34.53 -25.42 9.79
C LYS A 241 -34.28 -26.20 11.07
N LYS A 242 -33.10 -26.03 11.65
CA LYS A 242 -32.72 -26.57 12.96
C LYS A 242 -32.99 -25.51 14.03
N LYS A 243 -33.38 -25.92 15.24
CA LYS A 243 -33.65 -24.97 16.33
C LYS A 243 -32.37 -24.25 16.77
N GLU A 244 -31.27 -24.98 16.69
CA GLU A 244 -29.92 -24.54 17.01
C GLU A 244 -29.43 -23.35 16.18
N TYR A 245 -30.09 -23.03 15.06
CA TYR A 245 -29.76 -21.84 14.26
C TYR A 245 -30.33 -20.54 14.81
N GLU A 246 -31.26 -20.62 15.76
CA GLU A 246 -31.86 -19.46 16.43
C GLU A 246 -31.29 -19.23 17.83
N ASP A 247 -30.41 -20.12 18.30
CA ASP A 247 -29.78 -20.02 19.60
C ASP A 247 -28.90 -18.75 19.67
N GLU A 248 -29.04 -18.01 20.76
CA GLU A 248 -28.28 -16.78 21.08
C GLU A 248 -28.33 -15.66 20.02
N MET A 249 -29.30 -15.70 19.09
CA MET A 249 -29.48 -14.61 18.14
C MET A 249 -30.12 -13.37 18.80
N PRO A 250 -29.89 -12.17 18.23
CA PRO A 250 -30.56 -10.96 18.68
C PRO A 250 -32.09 -11.12 18.73
N PRO A 251 -32.77 -10.54 19.74
CA PRO A 251 -34.22 -10.63 19.84
C PRO A 251 -34.90 -10.12 18.56
N GLY A 252 -35.81 -10.92 18.00
CA GLY A 252 -36.54 -10.61 16.77
C GLY A 252 -35.83 -11.03 15.48
N SER A 253 -34.64 -11.64 15.55
CA SER A 253 -33.97 -12.17 14.37
C SER A 253 -34.73 -13.34 13.74
N VAL A 254 -34.71 -13.39 12.41
CA VAL A 254 -35.44 -14.40 11.63
C VAL A 254 -34.45 -15.24 10.82
N VAL A 255 -34.61 -16.56 10.88
CA VAL A 255 -33.82 -17.50 10.08
C VAL A 255 -34.64 -18.01 8.90
N TYR A 256 -34.11 -17.79 7.70
CA TYR A 256 -34.62 -18.34 6.45
C TYR A 256 -33.71 -19.47 5.93
N MET A 257 -34.34 -20.50 5.38
CA MET A 257 -33.65 -21.62 4.76
C MET A 257 -33.83 -21.56 3.24
N SER A 258 -32.74 -21.63 2.49
CA SER A 258 -32.77 -21.67 1.03
C SER A 258 -32.02 -22.89 0.50
N ARG A 259 -32.67 -23.65 -0.38
CA ARG A 259 -32.13 -24.94 -0.89
C ARG A 259 -30.92 -24.77 -1.80
N LYS A 260 -30.93 -23.73 -2.65
CA LYS A 260 -29.94 -23.57 -3.73
C LYS A 260 -28.70 -22.80 -3.27
N SER A 261 -28.90 -21.72 -2.52
CA SER A 261 -27.83 -20.81 -2.11
C SER A 261 -28.22 -20.10 -0.80
N ALA A 262 -27.23 -19.57 -0.09
CA ALA A 262 -27.46 -18.73 1.08
C ALA A 262 -27.72 -17.25 0.71
N TYR A 263 -27.91 -16.92 -0.56
CA TYR A 263 -28.21 -15.55 -0.99
C TYR A 263 -29.70 -15.26 -0.92
N ILE A 264 -30.05 -13.98 -0.87
CA ILE A 264 -31.44 -13.56 -1.01
C ILE A 264 -32.01 -14.08 -2.33
N ASN A 265 -33.27 -14.49 -2.30
CA ASN A 265 -34.00 -14.90 -3.47
C ASN A 265 -35.33 -14.15 -3.51
N THR A 266 -35.98 -14.12 -4.67
CA THR A 266 -37.23 -13.38 -4.86
C THR A 266 -38.32 -13.80 -3.87
N SER A 267 -38.38 -15.09 -3.50
CA SER A 267 -39.33 -15.55 -2.48
C SER A 267 -39.05 -14.94 -1.10
N ILE A 268 -37.80 -14.95 -0.63
CA ILE A 268 -37.40 -14.41 0.67
C ILE A 268 -37.58 -12.90 0.71
N PHE A 269 -37.31 -12.20 -0.40
CA PHE A 269 -37.47 -10.75 -0.48
C PHE A 269 -38.94 -10.28 -0.45
N LEU A 270 -39.88 -11.10 -0.93
CA LEU A 270 -41.31 -10.77 -1.01
C LEU A 270 -42.16 -11.39 0.11
N THR A 271 -41.54 -12.11 1.07
CA THR A 271 -42.26 -12.71 2.21
C THR A 271 -42.53 -11.67 3.29
#